data_AF-A0A1G0EVT4-F1
#
_entry.id   AF-A0A1G0EVT4-F1
#
_cell.length_a   1.000
_cell.length_b   1.000
_cell.length_c   1.000
_cell.angle_alpha   90.00
_cell.angle_beta   90.00
_cell.angle_gamma   90.00
#
_symmetry.space_group_name_H-M   'P 1'
#
loop_
_entity.id
_entity.type
_entity.pdbx_description
1 polymer ?
#
loop_
_entity_poly.entity_id
_entity_poly.type
_entity_poly.pdbx_seq_one_letter_code
_entity_poly.pdbx_strand_id
1 'polypeptide(L)' 'MDMVLRKLLASLIAAGALNGCAMMQSVQPWEKDLLAKEEMQLVPDRIEEFFDSRVYFSREAAFGGKGVGGGGCGCN' A
#
# COMPACT_ATOMS: atom_id res chain seq x y z
N MET A 1 -20.32 -46.21 -14.03
CA MET A 1 -18.98 -45.78 -13.54
C MET A 1 -18.55 -44.44 -14.15
N ASP A 2 -18.99 -44.10 -15.36
CA ASP A 2 -18.59 -42.87 -16.07
C ASP A 2 -19.00 -41.57 -15.38
N MET A 3 -20.19 -41.54 -14.76
CA MET A 3 -20.68 -40.36 -14.03
C MET A 3 -19.84 -40.04 -12.78
N VAL A 4 -19.37 -41.09 -12.09
CA VAL A 4 -18.52 -40.96 -10.89
C VAL A 4 -17.14 -40.49 -11.31
N LEU A 5 -16.59 -41.07 -12.38
CA LEU A 5 -15.29 -40.67 -12.93
C LEU A 5 -15.27 -39.20 -13.41
N ARG A 6 -16.34 -38.74 -14.07
CA ARG A 6 -16.50 -37.34 -14.49
C ARG A 6 -16.60 -36.38 -13.31
N LYS A 7 -17.31 -36.76 -12.24
CA LYS A 7 -17.41 -35.95 -11.02
C LYS A 7 -16.08 -35.86 -10.27
N LEU A 8 -15.32 -36.96 -10.21
CA LEU A 8 -13.98 -36.97 -9.62
C LEU A 8 -13.00 -36.09 -10.41
N LEU A 9 -13.03 -36.16 -11.74
CA LEU A 9 -12.24 -35.29 -12.62
C LEU A 9 -12.59 -33.81 -12.44
N ALA A 10 -13.89 -33.47 -12.42
CA ALA A 10 -14.32 -32.09 -12.21
C ALA A 10 -13.90 -31.54 -10.83
N SER A 11 -14.00 -32.37 -9.78
CA SER A 11 -13.54 -32.01 -8.43
C SER A 11 -12.04 -31.75 -8.37
N LEU A 12 -11.24 -32.55 -9.08
CA LEU A 12 -9.78 -32.40 -9.09
C LEU A 12 -9.35 -31.12 -9.80
N ILE A 13 -10.00 -30.79 -10.92
CA ILE A 13 -9.76 -29.55 -11.67
C ILE A 13 -10.14 -28.32 -10.84
N ALA A 14 -11.29 -28.36 -10.15
CA ALA A 14 -11.75 -27.27 -9.29
C ALA A 14 -10.80 -27.01 -8.11
N ALA A 15 -10.24 -28.06 -7.50
CA ALA A 15 -9.25 -27.93 -6.43
C ALA A 15 -7.92 -27.32 -6.93
N GLY A 16 -7.51 -27.65 -8.16
CA GLY A 16 -6.30 -27.09 -8.78
C GLY A 16 -6.38 -25.57 -8.99
N ALA A 17 -7.56 -25.07 -9.38
CA ALA A 17 -7.79 -23.65 -9.67
C ALA A 17 -7.69 -22.71 -8.45
N LEU A 18 -7.73 -23.25 -7.23
CA LEU A 18 -7.64 -22.47 -5.99
C LEU A 18 -6.19 -22.15 -5.56
N ASN A 19 -5.17 -22.69 -6.23
CA ASN A 19 -3.76 -22.54 -5.84
C ASN A 19 -3.07 -21.23 -6.32
N GLY A 20 -3.83 -20.26 -6.84
CA GLY A 20 -3.28 -19.07 -7.50
C GLY A 20 -2.32 -18.22 -6.64
N CYS A 21 -2.60 -18.08 -5.35
CA CYS A 21 -1.78 -17.24 -4.45
C CYS A 21 -0.75 -18.04 -3.62
N ALA A 22 -0.91 -19.36 -3.53
CA ALA A 22 -0.03 -20.22 -2.72
C ALA A 22 1.32 -20.51 -3.39
N MET A 23 1.38 -20.37 -4.72
CA MET A 23 2.61 -20.58 -5.51
C MET A 23 3.38 -19.28 -5.75
N MET A 24 2.98 -18.16 -5.14
CA MET A 24 3.78 -16.94 -5.18
C MET A 24 5.10 -17.19 -4.45
N GLN A 25 6.18 -17.28 -5.21
CA GLN A 25 7.52 -17.35 -4.67
C GLN A 25 7.74 -16.12 -3.79
N SER A 26 8.01 -16.34 -2.50
CA SER A 26 8.37 -15.27 -1.59
C SER A 26 9.66 -14.63 -2.10
N VAL A 27 9.57 -13.36 -2.50
CA VAL A 27 10.72 -12.56 -2.93
C VAL A 27 11.67 -12.42 -1.76
N GLN A 28 12.94 -12.73 -1.97
CA GLN A 28 13.96 -12.65 -0.93
C GLN A 28 14.19 -11.18 -0.53
N PRO A 29 14.59 -10.89 0.72
CA PRO A 29 14.74 -9.51 1.20
C PRO A 29 15.63 -8.63 0.31
N TRP A 30 16.70 -9.17 -0.26
CA TRP A 30 17.64 -8.47 -1.14
C TRP A 30 17.13 -8.26 -2.57
N GLU A 31 16.14 -9.04 -3.03
CA GLU A 31 15.51 -8.85 -4.35
C GLU A 31 14.58 -7.64 -4.37
N LYS A 32 14.11 -7.18 -3.20
CA LYS A 32 13.27 -5.99 -3.05
C LYS A 32 14.06 -4.68 -3.22
N ASP A 33 15.38 -4.71 -3.02
CA ASP A 33 16.25 -3.53 -3.13
C ASP A 33 16.22 -2.93 -4.55
N LEU A 34 16.13 -3.77 -5.58
CA LEU A 34 16.05 -3.35 -6.98
C LEU A 34 14.70 -2.72 -7.36
N LEU A 35 13.64 -3.01 -6.61
CA LEU A 35 12.27 -2.56 -6.88
C LEU A 35 11.89 -1.32 -6.07
N ALA A 36 12.49 -1.13 -4.89
CA ALA A 36 12.19 -0.02 -3.99
C ALA A 36 13.02 1.23 -4.35
N LYS A 37 12.64 1.91 -5.44
CA LYS A 37 13.31 3.15 -5.83
C LYS A 37 13.03 4.26 -4.82
N GLU A 38 13.95 5.23 -4.72
CA GLU A 38 13.84 6.35 -3.78
C GLU A 38 12.64 7.25 -4.08
N GLU A 39 12.19 7.33 -5.34
CA GLU A 39 11.01 8.09 -5.73
C GLU A 39 9.68 7.42 -5.31
N MET A 40 9.72 6.16 -4.85
CA MET A 40 8.56 5.44 -4.32
C MET A 40 8.36 5.66 -2.81
N GLN A 41 9.21 6.46 -2.17
CA GLN A 41 9.02 6.85 -0.77
C GLN A 41 7.69 7.58 -0.60
N LEU A 42 7.08 7.48 0.59
CA LEU A 42 5.85 8.21 0.92
C LEU A 42 6.02 9.73 0.79
N VAL A 43 7.23 10.21 1.06
CA VAL A 43 7.64 11.61 0.89
C VAL A 43 8.94 11.60 0.09
N PRO A 44 8.87 11.60 -1.26
CA PRO A 44 10.06 11.54 -2.11
C PRO A 44 10.81 12.88 -2.09
N ASP A 45 10.11 14.00 -1.93
CA ASP A 45 10.69 15.33 -1.80
C ASP A 45 10.20 16.03 -0.52
N ARG A 46 11.16 16.33 0.37
CA ARG A 46 10.89 17.04 1.64
C ARG A 46 10.57 18.51 1.45
N ILE A 47 11.07 19.13 0.38
CA ILE A 47 10.82 20.54 0.07
C ILE A 47 9.38 20.70 -0.42
N GLU A 48 8.93 19.82 -1.31
CA GLU A 48 7.54 19.79 -1.79
C GLU A 48 6.56 19.57 -0.63
N GLU A 49 6.77 18.53 0.20
CA GLU A 49 5.95 18.26 1.38
C GLU A 49 5.92 19.45 2.36
N PHE A 50 7.05 20.13 2.53
CA PHE A 50 7.11 21.35 3.34
C PHE A 50 6.23 22.45 2.74
N PHE A 51 6.36 22.75 1.45
CA PHE A 51 5.55 23.77 0.79
C PHE A 51 4.05 23.47 0.85
N ASP A 52 3.65 22.23 0.53
CA ASP A 52 2.25 21.82 0.56
C ASP A 52 1.66 21.96 1.97
N SER A 53 2.39 21.49 2.99
CA SER A 53 1.94 21.63 4.39
C SER A 53 1.75 23.10 4.79
N ARG A 54 2.60 24.02 4.33
CA ARG A 54 2.49 25.46 4.64
C ARG A 54 1.29 26.09 3.96
N VAL A 55 1.02 25.73 2.71
CA VAL A 55 -0.18 26.20 1.99
C VAL A 55 -1.44 25.64 2.64
N TYR A 56 -1.44 24.35 2.95
CA TYR A 56 -2.54 23.67 3.65
C TYR A 56 -2.86 24.36 4.99
N PHE A 57 -1.86 24.58 5.85
CA PHE A 57 -2.07 25.26 7.13
C PHE A 57 -2.45 26.72 6.98
N SER A 58 -1.91 27.45 6.00
CA SER A 58 -2.35 28.82 5.73
C SER A 58 -3.86 28.91 5.45
N ARG A 59 -4.45 27.86 4.87
CA ARG A 59 -5.86 27.82 4.49
C ARG A 59 -6.76 27.17 5.53
N GLU A 60 -6.26 26.15 6.22
CA GLU A 60 -7.08 25.23 7.03
C GLU A 60 -6.65 25.13 8.51
N ALA A 61 -5.75 25.99 9.01
CA ALA A 61 -5.26 25.98 10.41
C ALA A 61 -6.31 26.21 11.51
N ALA A 62 -7.59 26.26 11.18
CA ALA A 62 -8.68 26.43 12.14
C ALA A 62 -8.76 25.29 13.19
N PHE A 63 -8.23 24.08 12.90
CA PHE A 63 -8.43 22.90 13.76
C PHE A 63 -7.18 22.20 14.32
N GLY A 64 -5.96 22.61 13.97
CA GLY A 64 -4.78 21.82 14.35
C GLY A 64 -3.83 21.62 13.19
N GLY A 65 -2.54 21.53 13.50
CA GLY A 65 -1.46 21.46 12.53
C GLY A 65 -0.73 20.13 12.66
N LYS A 66 0.19 19.83 11.74
CA LYS A 66 1.11 18.69 11.85
C LYS A 66 2.09 18.97 13.01
N GLY A 67 1.66 18.76 14.26
CA GLY A 67 2.48 18.93 15.47
C GLY A 67 1.70 19.37 16.71
N VAL A 68 2.31 19.23 17.89
CA VAL A 68 1.81 19.77 19.16
C VAL A 68 1.89 21.30 19.12
N GLY A 69 0.73 21.95 18.96
CA GLY A 69 0.59 23.41 18.93
C GLY A 69 0.01 24.01 17.64
N GLY A 70 -0.42 23.19 16.66
CA GLY A 70 -0.81 23.68 15.34
C GLY A 70 -2.26 24.12 15.14
N GLY A 71 -3.07 24.33 16.18
CA GLY A 71 -4.49 24.70 16.03
C GLY A 71 -4.81 26.04 16.65
N GLY A 72 -5.26 27.01 15.84
CA GLY A 72 -5.70 28.32 16.31
C GLY A 72 -5.21 29.48 15.44
N CYS A 73 -5.53 30.72 15.85
CA CYS A 73 -5.25 31.97 15.12
C CYS A 73 -3.76 32.32 14.91
N GLY A 74 -2.84 31.37 15.09
CA GLY A 74 -1.42 31.54 14.82
C GLY A 74 -0.63 32.32 15.88
N CYS A 75 -1.19 32.55 17.07
CA CYS A 75 -0.45 33.15 18.19
C CYS A 75 0.31 32.06 18.97
N ASN A 76 1.56 31.77 18.57
CA ASN A 76 2.60 31.33 19.51
C ASN A 76 3.43 32.55 19.88
#